data_AF-A0A520GAW8-F1
#
_entry.id   AF-A0A520GAW8-F1
#
_cell.length_a   1.000
_cell.length_b   1.000
_cell.length_c   1.000
_cell.angle_alpha   90.00
_cell.angle_beta   90.00
_cell.angle_gamma   90.00
#
_symmetry.space_group_name_H-M   'P 1'
#
loop_
_entity.id
_entity.type
_entity.pdbx_description
1 polymer ?
#
loop_
_entity_poly.entity_id
_entity_poly.type
_entity_poly.pdbx_seq_one_letter_code
_entity_poly.pdbx_strand_id
1 'polypeptide(L)' 'MSDYRANYSQEVRDLAETFCGSTTRLSVQGETAPRPLTAEFLRQADAHGIDGEVLARAVAHYTRIEALAEERARRG' A
#
# COMPACT_ATOMS: atom_id res chain seq x y z
N MET A 1 2.86 12.45 -6.75
CA MET A 1 3.90 11.48 -6.32
C MET A 1 4.84 12.07 -5.27
N SER A 2 5.15 13.37 -5.30
CA SER A 2 6.09 13.99 -4.35
C SER A 2 5.66 13.95 -2.88
N ASP A 3 4.36 13.99 -2.57
CA ASP A 3 3.88 13.96 -1.18
C ASP A 3 4.03 12.60 -0.49
N TYR A 4 4.03 11.50 -1.23
CA TYR A 4 4.13 10.15 -0.64
C TYR A 4 5.51 9.90 -0.03
N ARG A 5 6.58 10.27 -0.76
CA ARG A 5 7.96 10.11 -0.29
C ARG A 5 8.35 11.09 0.80
N ALA A 6 7.69 12.25 0.86
CA ALA A 6 7.90 13.26 1.89
C ALA A 6 7.18 12.92 3.21
N ASN A 7 6.02 12.27 3.14
CA ASN A 7 5.18 11.98 4.32
C ASN A 7 5.52 10.67 5.03
N TYR A 8 6.26 9.77 4.38
CA TYR A 8 6.58 8.45 4.94
C TYR A 8 8.07 8.13 4.86
N SER A 9 8.61 7.56 5.94
CA SER A 9 9.98 7.04 5.96
C SER A 9 10.16 5.96 4.89
N GLN A 10 11.42 5.73 4.49
CA GLN A 10 11.72 4.73 3.46
C GLN A 10 11.21 3.34 3.86
N GLU A 11 11.36 2.97 5.13
CA GLU A 11 10.92 1.68 5.65
C GLU A 11 9.40 1.48 5.57
N VAL A 12 8.61 2.51 5.92
CA VAL A 12 7.14 2.51 5.79
C VAL A 12 6.73 2.37 4.32
N ARG A 13 7.48 3.00 3.40
CA ARG A 13 7.23 2.90 1.96
C ARG A 13 7.54 1.50 1.43
N ASP A 14 8.69 0.94 1.77
CA ASP A 14 9.10 -0.40 1.34
C ASP A 14 8.09 -1.47 1.81
N LEU A 15 7.60 -1.37 3.05
CA LEU A 15 6.53 -2.22 3.57
C LEU A 15 5.21 -2.01 2.81
N ALA A 16 4.79 -0.75 2.64
CA ALA A 16 3.55 -0.46 1.93
C ALA A 16 3.57 -0.95 0.47
N GLU A 17 4.71 -0.79 -0.22
CA GLU A 17 4.96 -1.30 -1.56
C GLU A 17 4.95 -2.84 -1.59
N THR A 18 5.53 -3.51 -0.58
CA THR A 18 5.50 -4.98 -0.45
C THR A 18 4.08 -5.52 -0.28
N PHE A 19 3.28 -4.87 0.57
CA PHE A 19 1.87 -5.21 0.76
C PHE A 19 1.09 -4.97 -0.52
N CYS A 20 1.27 -3.79 -1.14
CA CYS A 20 0.55 -3.43 -2.35
C CYS A 20 0.94 -4.36 -3.53
N GLY A 21 2.22 -4.66 -3.73
CA GLY A 21 2.70 -5.57 -4.77
C GLY A 21 2.24 -7.02 -4.59
N SER A 22 2.16 -7.50 -3.34
CA SER A 22 1.58 -8.82 -3.02
C SER A 22 0.06 -8.83 -3.30
N THR A 23 -0.64 -7.73 -2.99
CA THR A 23 -2.07 -7.59 -3.29
C THR A 23 -2.36 -7.30 -4.75
N THR A 24 -1.49 -6.64 -5.50
CA THR A 24 -1.67 -6.37 -6.94
C THR A 24 -1.59 -7.69 -7.69
N ARG A 25 -0.64 -8.57 -7.34
CA ARG A 25 -0.56 -9.94 -7.89
C ARG A 25 -1.81 -10.78 -7.59
N LEU A 26 -2.42 -10.58 -6.41
CA LEU A 26 -3.68 -11.22 -6.01
C LEU A 26 -4.92 -10.54 -6.64
N SER A 27 -4.88 -9.23 -6.88
CA SER A 27 -6.00 -8.44 -7.44
C SER A 27 -6.14 -8.63 -8.95
N VAL A 28 -5.09 -9.12 -9.64
CA VAL A 28 -5.24 -9.71 -10.98
C VAL A 28 -6.28 -10.85 -10.96
N GLN A 29 -6.59 -11.46 -9.80
CA GLN A 29 -7.67 -12.44 -9.62
C GLN A 29 -9.03 -11.85 -9.18
N GLY A 30 -9.24 -10.53 -9.22
CA GLY A 30 -10.58 -9.96 -9.34
C GLY A 30 -11.27 -9.41 -8.08
N GLU A 31 -10.55 -8.97 -7.05
CA GLU A 31 -11.19 -8.33 -5.89
C GLU A 31 -10.48 -7.03 -5.47
N THR A 32 -11.07 -5.89 -5.82
CA THR A 32 -10.65 -4.53 -5.43
C THR A 32 -11.41 -4.05 -4.18
N ALA A 33 -11.52 -4.89 -3.15
CA ALA A 33 -12.07 -4.47 -1.87
C ALA A 33 -10.96 -3.92 -0.96
N PRO A 34 -11.16 -2.79 -0.25
CA PRO A 34 -10.25 -2.34 0.79
C PRO A 34 -10.22 -3.40 1.89
N ARG A 35 -9.11 -4.15 1.96
CA ARG A 35 -8.98 -5.29 2.86
C ARG A 35 -8.91 -4.80 4.32
N PRO A 36 -9.61 -5.43 5.28
CA PRO A 36 -9.40 -5.15 6.69
C PRO A 36 -7.94 -5.38 7.05
N LEU A 37 -7.39 -4.53 7.92
CA LEU A 37 -6.04 -4.65 8.48
C LEU A 37 -5.87 -6.07 9.05
N THR A 38 -5.19 -6.94 8.32
CA THR A 38 -5.04 -8.35 8.72
C THR A 38 -4.12 -8.43 9.94
N ALA A 39 -4.24 -9.49 10.74
CA ALA A 39 -3.34 -9.71 11.87
C ALA A 39 -1.85 -9.75 11.44
N GLU A 40 -1.58 -10.19 10.22
CA GLU A 40 -0.24 -10.18 9.61
C GLU A 40 0.27 -8.76 9.34
N PHE A 41 -0.62 -7.86 8.91
CA PHE A 41 -0.31 -6.45 8.70
C PHE A 41 0.10 -5.75 10.01
N LEU A 42 -0.70 -5.96 11.06
CA LEU A 42 -0.42 -5.42 12.40
C LEU A 42 0.87 -6.00 12.98
N ARG A 43 1.11 -7.31 12.78
CA ARG A 43 2.35 -7.96 13.19
C ARG A 43 3.58 -7.43 12.48
N GLN A 44 3.48 -7.14 11.18
CA GLN A 44 4.59 -6.57 10.41
C GLN A 44 4.84 -5.11 10.82
N ALA A 45 3.78 -4.32 11.04
CA ALA A 45 3.93 -2.97 11.58
C ALA A 45 4.66 -2.98 12.93
N ASP A 46 4.22 -3.83 13.86
CA ASP A 46 4.81 -3.99 15.19
C ASP A 46 6.28 -4.49 15.13
N ALA A 47 6.58 -5.46 14.28
CA ALA A 47 7.94 -6.00 14.10
C ALA A 47 8.95 -4.94 13.62
N HIS A 48 8.48 -3.91 12.92
CA HIS A 48 9.28 -2.79 12.44
C HIS A 48 9.17 -1.54 13.33
N GLY A 49 8.45 -1.63 14.46
CA GLY A 49 8.21 -0.48 15.34
C GLY A 49 7.38 0.64 14.68
N ILE A 50 6.59 0.29 13.67
CA ILE A 50 5.74 1.22 12.91
C ILE A 50 4.32 1.15 13.46
N ASP A 51 3.71 2.32 13.64
CA ASP A 51 2.29 2.38 14.01
C ASP A 51 1.42 1.79 12.88
N GLY A 52 0.55 0.85 13.22
CA GLY A 52 -0.34 0.19 12.27
C GLY A 52 -1.23 1.15 11.48
N GLU A 53 -1.67 2.27 12.07
CA GLU A 53 -2.40 3.31 11.34
C GLU A 53 -1.52 4.05 10.34
N VAL A 54 -0.26 4.32 10.68
CA VAL A 54 0.70 4.97 9.77
C VAL A 54 0.95 4.09 8.57
N LEU A 55 1.16 2.79 8.77
CA LEU A 55 1.33 1.83 7.69
C LEU A 55 0.06 1.71 6.84
N ALA A 56 -1.13 1.69 7.47
CA ALA A 56 -2.41 1.64 6.77
C ALA A 56 -2.62 2.84 5.85
N ARG A 57 -2.31 4.05 6.34
CA ARG A 57 -2.36 5.29 5.56
C ARG A 57 -1.36 5.28 4.41
N ALA A 58 -0.17 4.73 4.63
CA ALA A 58 0.84 4.60 3.59
C ALA A 58 0.38 3.65 2.47
N VAL A 59 -0.18 2.48 2.82
CA VAL A 59 -0.75 1.55 1.84
C VAL A 59 -1.88 2.20 1.05
N ALA A 60 -2.86 2.81 1.72
CA ALA A 60 -3.98 3.46 1.04
C ALA A 60 -3.53 4.58 0.08
N HIS A 61 -2.53 5.37 0.48
CA HIS A 61 -1.95 6.41 -0.37
C HIS A 61 -1.25 5.80 -1.60
N TYR A 62 -0.47 4.73 -1.40
CA TYR A 62 0.22 4.05 -2.49
C TYR A 62 -0.75 3.36 -3.48
N THR A 63 -1.76 2.64 -2.99
CA THR A 63 -2.80 2.01 -3.83
C THR A 63 -3.51 3.05 -4.71
N ARG A 64 -3.79 4.25 -4.18
CA ARG A 64 -4.38 5.34 -4.98
C ARG A 64 -3.44 5.82 -6.09
N ILE A 65 -2.14 5.84 -5.85
CA ILE A 65 -1.14 6.18 -6.87
C ILE A 65 -1.12 5.11 -7.97
N GLU A 66 -1.12 3.82 -7.61
CA GLU A 66 -1.17 2.72 -8.58
C GLU A 66 -2.47 2.74 -9.41
N ALA A 67 -3.62 2.91 -8.78
CA ALA A 67 -4.91 2.99 -9.48
C ALA A 67 -4.97 4.15 -10.49
N LEU A 68 -4.43 5.32 -10.12
CA LEU A 68 -4.32 6.47 -11.04
C LEU A 68 -3.34 6.20 -12.19
N ALA A 69 -2.25 5.47 -11.92
CA ALA A 69 -1.30 5.07 -12.95
C ALA A 69 -1.93 4.05 -13.92
N GLU A 70 -2.69 3.08 -13.42
CA GLU A 70 -3.40 2.08 -14.22
C GLU A 70 -4.51 2.72 -15.07
N GLU A 71 -5.29 3.65 -14.51
CA GLU A 71 -6.32 4.37 -15.27
C GLU A 71 -5.71 5.19 -16.42
N ARG A 72 -4.56 5.82 -16.19
CA ARG A 72 -3.82 6.53 -17.24
C ARG A 72 -3.29 5.58 -18.30
N ALA A 73 -2.74 4.42 -17.91
CA ALA A 73 -2.25 3.42 -18.84
C ALA A 73 -3.37 2.80 -19.68
N ARG A 74 -4.59 2.65 -19.14
CA ARG A 74 -5.75 2.10 -19.86
C ARG A 74 -6.39 3.09 -20.85
N ARG A 75 -6.15 4.39 -20.69
CA ARG A 75 -6.68 5.46 -21.56
C ARG A 75 -5.66 5.95 -22.61
N GLY A 76 -4.43 5.45 -22.56
CA GLY A 76 -3.36 5.76 -23.50
C GLY A 76 -3.34 4.86 -24.72
#